data_AF-A0A2S9Z2Z4-F1
#
_entry.id   AF-A0A2S9Z2Z4-F1
#
_cell.length_a   1.000
_cell.length_b   1.000
_cell.length_c   1.000
_cell.angle_alpha   90.00
_cell.angle_beta   90.00
_cell.angle_gamma   90.00
#
_symmetry.space_group_name_H-M   'P 1'
#
loop_
_entity.id
_entity.type
_entity.pdbx_description
1 polymer ?
#
loop_
_entity_poly.entity_id
_entity_poly.type
_entity_poly.pdbx_seq_one_letter_code
_entity_poly.pdbx_strand_id
1 'polypeptide(L)'
;MPRTLPVHQTTEQRQADFVRWHRKQLAAGDSDPHYPVITGVGEALGSREHTAWLLLRHTGFYHMGSTLRSYAESPGPHLPDTHLAYPTGTERRNHRVPTRFRKHWTSLLHHIDNHGGPIQWLTPPHTGTRGWQEMMNRALAVWGNGRYFAYKVAEMSACCLGTPINAPDACHDGSSGPRKGLQDIYGPQPKDNTPETIRHLDALTEQLRAAAGQPDVARIETSLCNFHSAHKGRYYIGQEIDEQLEQLTAVPSPLTEVALNVRRNTFPHEYLGELHGRHTIDRARGRIYRDTGHMIERH
;
A
#
# COMPACT_ATOMS: atom_id res chain seq x y z
N MET A 1 -18.02 -20.04 19.35
CA MET A 1 -16.69 -19.57 19.82
C MET A 1 -15.74 -19.65 18.64
N PRO A 2 -15.00 -18.58 18.30
CA PRO A 2 -13.99 -18.65 17.23
C PRO A 2 -12.96 -19.72 17.61
N ARG A 3 -12.77 -20.73 16.75
CA ARG A 3 -11.65 -21.67 16.91
C ARG A 3 -10.38 -20.84 16.79
N THR A 4 -9.67 -20.69 17.90
CA THR A 4 -8.30 -20.20 17.88
C THR A 4 -7.48 -21.16 17.02
N LEU A 5 -6.59 -20.64 16.19
CA LEU A 5 -5.57 -21.41 15.47
C LEU A 5 -4.97 -22.48 16.40
N PRO A 6 -4.55 -23.64 15.87
CA PRO A 6 -4.10 -24.78 16.67
C PRO A 6 -3.13 -24.30 17.76
N VAL A 7 -3.50 -24.55 19.02
CA VAL A 7 -2.96 -23.92 20.25
C VAL A 7 -1.46 -24.23 20.49
N HIS A 8 -0.80 -24.95 19.57
CA HIS A 8 0.55 -25.48 19.74
C HIS A 8 1.45 -25.31 18.51
N GLN A 9 1.31 -24.22 17.74
CA GLN A 9 2.34 -23.91 16.73
C GLN A 9 3.60 -23.35 17.41
N THR A 10 4.77 -23.87 17.04
CA THR A 10 6.05 -23.29 17.45
C THR A 10 6.31 -21.97 16.72
N THR A 11 7.24 -21.14 17.21
CA THR A 11 7.62 -19.89 16.53
C THR A 11 8.14 -20.17 15.13
N GLU A 12 8.94 -21.23 14.95
CA GLU A 12 9.49 -21.64 13.66
C GLU A 12 8.38 -22.02 12.67
N GLN A 13 7.34 -22.73 13.14
CA GLN A 13 6.18 -23.06 12.30
C GLN A 13 5.41 -21.81 11.88
N ARG A 14 5.24 -20.83 12.77
CA ARG A 14 4.57 -19.56 12.46
C ARG A 14 5.38 -18.70 11.50
N GLN A 15 6.71 -18.67 11.64
CA GLN A 15 7.60 -18.01 10.69
C GLN A 15 7.53 -18.66 9.31
N ALA A 16 7.58 -20.00 9.24
CA ALA A 16 7.46 -20.72 7.98
C ALA A 16 6.12 -20.46 7.29
N ASP A 17 5.03 -20.38 8.07
CA ASP A 17 3.71 -20.04 7.53
C ASP A 17 3.66 -18.60 7.00
N PHE A 18 4.18 -17.62 7.75
CA PHE A 18 4.32 -16.25 7.27
C PHE A 18 5.13 -16.17 5.97
N VAL A 19 6.27 -16.85 5.88
CA VAL A 19 7.11 -16.85 4.67
C VAL A 19 6.35 -17.43 3.48
N ARG A 20 5.62 -18.54 3.70
CA ARG A 20 4.77 -19.16 2.67
C ARG A 20 3.67 -18.19 2.22
N TRP A 21 3.02 -17.52 3.17
CA TRP A 21 1.99 -16.52 2.92
C TRP A 21 2.51 -15.32 2.15
N HIS A 22 3.65 -14.76 2.56
CA HIS A 22 4.33 -13.65 1.91
C HIS A 22 4.63 -13.97 0.43
N ARG A 23 5.20 -15.15 0.17
CA ARG A 23 5.51 -15.60 -1.20
C ARG A 23 4.25 -15.71 -2.06
N LYS A 24 3.16 -16.25 -1.50
CA LYS A 24 1.85 -16.33 -2.20
C LYS A 24 1.28 -14.95 -2.48
N GLN A 25 1.35 -14.01 -1.53
CA GLN A 25 0.87 -12.64 -1.72
C GLN A 25 1.63 -11.94 -2.86
N LEU A 26 2.96 -12.06 -2.87
CA LEU A 26 3.78 -11.49 -3.93
C LEU A 26 3.53 -12.13 -5.29
N ALA A 27 3.41 -13.46 -5.34
CA ALA A 27 3.11 -14.18 -6.57
C ALA A 27 1.76 -13.76 -7.17
N ALA A 28 0.77 -13.43 -6.32
CA ALA A 28 -0.52 -12.91 -6.76
C ALA A 28 -0.46 -11.45 -7.25
N GLY A 29 0.62 -10.71 -6.96
CA GLY A 29 0.69 -9.26 -7.17
C GLY A 29 -0.19 -8.45 -6.20
N ASP A 30 -0.59 -9.06 -5.08
CA ASP A 30 -1.57 -8.50 -4.14
C ASP A 30 -0.93 -7.61 -3.06
N SER A 31 0.39 -7.49 -3.04
CA SER A 31 1.10 -6.51 -2.20
C SER A 31 1.12 -5.17 -2.93
N ASP A 32 0.28 -4.24 -2.48
CA ASP A 32 0.15 -2.89 -3.04
C ASP A 32 -0.12 -2.86 -4.57
N PRO A 33 -1.23 -3.49 -5.06
CA PRO A 33 -1.53 -3.61 -6.51
C PRO A 33 -1.78 -2.26 -7.20
N HIS A 34 -1.83 -1.17 -6.46
CA HIS A 34 -1.99 0.19 -6.94
C HIS A 34 -0.76 0.67 -7.71
N TYR A 35 0.45 0.22 -7.33
CA TYR A 35 1.70 0.69 -7.90
C TYR A 35 1.82 0.39 -9.40
N PRO A 36 1.70 -0.87 -9.87
CA PRO A 36 1.79 -1.16 -11.29
C PRO A 36 0.67 -0.49 -12.11
N VAL A 37 -0.53 -0.32 -11.53
CA VAL A 37 -1.64 0.36 -12.22
C VAL A 37 -1.37 1.86 -12.38
N ILE A 38 -0.85 2.54 -11.37
CA ILE A 38 -0.43 3.94 -11.47
C ILE A 38 0.66 4.10 -12.54
N THR A 39 1.67 3.23 -12.53
CA THR A 39 2.75 3.24 -13.52
C THR A 39 2.21 3.03 -14.94
N GLY A 40 1.47 1.95 -15.17
CA GLY A 40 0.97 1.60 -16.50
C GLY A 40 -0.03 2.61 -17.07
N VAL A 41 -0.89 3.22 -16.22
CA VAL A 41 -1.77 4.31 -16.67
C VAL A 41 -0.96 5.57 -17.01
N GLY A 42 0.04 5.92 -16.20
CA GLY A 42 0.91 7.07 -16.47
C GLY A 42 1.74 6.89 -17.76
N GLU A 43 2.25 5.69 -18.01
CA GLU A 43 2.92 5.32 -19.26
C GLU A 43 1.99 5.42 -20.47
N ALA A 44 0.75 4.93 -20.35
CA ALA A 44 -0.26 5.06 -21.41
C ALA A 44 -0.63 6.51 -21.71
N LEU A 45 -0.47 7.42 -20.74
CA LEU A 45 -0.64 8.87 -20.93
C LEU A 45 0.60 9.54 -21.53
N GLY A 46 1.72 8.84 -21.65
CA GLY A 46 2.88 9.26 -22.45
C GLY A 46 3.96 10.05 -21.70
N SER A 47 3.90 10.16 -20.36
CA SER A 47 4.97 10.82 -19.60
C SER A 47 5.08 10.34 -18.16
N ARG A 48 6.32 10.36 -17.65
CA ARG A 48 6.62 10.10 -16.23
C ARG A 48 5.96 11.12 -15.31
N GLU A 49 5.71 12.34 -15.80
CA GLU A 49 5.00 13.37 -15.06
C GLU A 49 3.53 12.99 -14.80
N HIS A 50 2.88 12.29 -15.73
CA HIS A 50 1.54 11.74 -15.50
C HIS A 50 1.57 10.71 -14.36
N THR A 51 2.55 9.79 -14.35
CA THR A 51 2.74 8.84 -13.25
C THR A 51 2.93 9.54 -11.91
N ALA A 52 3.75 10.60 -11.88
CA ALA A 52 3.99 11.38 -10.66
C ALA A 52 2.71 12.04 -10.15
N TRP A 53 1.92 12.68 -11.00
CA TRP A 53 0.65 13.28 -10.57
C TRP A 53 -0.41 12.25 -10.17
N LEU A 54 -0.49 11.11 -10.87
CA LEU A 54 -1.38 10.01 -10.49
C LEU A 54 -1.01 9.46 -9.11
N LEU A 55 0.29 9.25 -8.85
CA LEU A 55 0.80 8.89 -7.53
C LEU A 55 0.37 9.92 -6.50
N LEU A 56 0.65 11.21 -6.70
CA LEU A 56 0.32 12.25 -5.74
C LEU A 56 -1.17 12.31 -5.43
N ARG A 57 -2.04 12.18 -6.44
CA ARG A 57 -3.48 12.09 -6.25
C ARG A 57 -3.89 10.83 -5.51
N HIS A 58 -3.30 9.68 -5.85
CA HIS A 58 -3.56 8.44 -5.15
C HIS A 58 -3.19 8.57 -3.68
N THR A 59 -2.10 9.25 -3.36
CA THR A 59 -1.72 9.48 -1.97
C THR A 59 -2.70 10.45 -1.26
N GLY A 60 -3.40 11.32 -1.98
CA GLY A 60 -4.50 12.15 -1.46
C GLY A 60 -5.79 11.36 -1.20
N PHE A 61 -6.21 10.52 -2.15
CA PHE A 61 -7.48 9.78 -2.07
C PHE A 61 -7.36 8.42 -1.37
N TYR A 62 -6.27 7.70 -1.60
CA TYR A 62 -6.08 6.27 -1.32
C TYR A 62 -7.26 5.44 -1.85
N HIS A 63 -7.72 5.81 -3.05
CA HIS A 63 -8.87 5.20 -3.73
C HIS A 63 -8.66 5.35 -5.24
N MET A 64 -8.44 4.24 -5.95
CA MET A 64 -8.03 4.23 -7.35
C MET A 64 -9.07 4.86 -8.28
N GLY A 65 -10.36 4.57 -8.13
CA GLY A 65 -11.42 5.19 -8.93
C GLY A 65 -11.42 6.73 -8.87
N SER A 66 -11.53 7.29 -7.65
CA SER A 66 -11.38 8.74 -7.39
C SER A 66 -10.08 9.34 -7.93
N THR A 67 -8.97 8.61 -7.82
CA THR A 67 -7.66 9.03 -8.34
C THR A 67 -7.74 9.23 -9.85
N LEU A 68 -8.16 8.20 -10.59
CA LEU A 68 -8.23 8.23 -12.04
C LEU A 68 -9.29 9.21 -12.54
N ARG A 69 -10.46 9.24 -11.90
CA ARG A 69 -11.54 10.17 -12.25
C ARG A 69 -11.11 11.62 -12.10
N SER A 70 -10.58 11.99 -10.94
CA SER A 70 -10.13 13.36 -10.70
C SER A 70 -8.99 13.76 -11.65
N TYR A 71 -8.12 12.83 -12.03
CA TYR A 71 -7.04 13.08 -12.97
C TYR A 71 -7.55 13.29 -14.39
N ALA A 72 -8.46 12.42 -14.86
CA ALA A 72 -9.05 12.54 -16.18
C ALA A 72 -9.81 13.85 -16.38
N GLU A 73 -10.51 14.32 -15.34
CA GLU A 73 -11.28 15.57 -15.37
C GLU A 73 -10.41 16.83 -15.18
N SER A 74 -9.27 16.71 -14.53
CA SER A 74 -8.35 17.83 -14.28
C SER A 74 -6.91 17.33 -14.14
N PRO A 75 -6.18 17.14 -15.26
CA PRO A 75 -4.80 16.67 -15.22
C PRO A 75 -3.87 17.65 -14.50
N GLY A 76 -2.77 17.12 -13.94
CA GLY A 76 -1.73 17.93 -13.30
C GLY A 76 -2.09 18.44 -11.89
N PRO A 77 -1.66 19.65 -11.50
CA PRO A 77 -1.81 20.16 -10.12
C PRO A 77 -3.25 20.60 -9.77
N HIS A 78 -4.08 20.87 -10.78
CA HIS A 78 -5.41 21.44 -10.55
C HIS A 78 -6.39 20.39 -10.01
N LEU A 79 -6.94 20.62 -8.81
CA LEU A 79 -7.95 19.76 -8.19
C LEU A 79 -9.17 20.61 -7.76
N PRO A 80 -10.21 20.68 -8.59
CA PRO A 80 -11.46 21.37 -8.27
C PRO A 80 -12.06 20.93 -6.93
N ASP A 81 -12.74 21.86 -6.27
CA ASP A 81 -13.43 21.59 -4.99
C ASP A 81 -14.47 20.48 -5.08
N THR A 82 -15.11 20.33 -6.24
CA THR A 82 -16.07 19.25 -6.53
C THR A 82 -15.41 17.88 -6.46
N HIS A 83 -14.13 17.75 -6.79
CA HIS A 83 -13.40 16.48 -6.77
C HIS A 83 -12.98 16.08 -5.34
N LEU A 84 -12.87 17.04 -4.42
CA LEU A 84 -12.53 16.78 -3.01
C LEU A 84 -13.61 15.97 -2.27
N ALA A 85 -14.81 15.88 -2.84
CA ALA A 85 -15.91 15.08 -2.33
C ALA A 85 -15.87 13.61 -2.81
N TYR A 86 -14.96 13.25 -3.72
CA TYR A 86 -14.84 11.86 -4.17
C TYR A 86 -14.42 10.92 -3.02
N PRO A 87 -14.80 9.63 -3.08
CA PRO A 87 -14.46 8.66 -2.05
C PRO A 87 -12.96 8.62 -1.71
N THR A 88 -12.66 8.48 -0.43
CA THR A 88 -11.29 8.27 0.07
C THR A 88 -11.18 6.97 0.85
N GLY A 89 -10.03 6.30 0.70
CA GLY A 89 -9.67 5.10 1.43
C GLY A 89 -9.57 5.31 2.94
N THR A 90 -9.46 4.22 3.68
CA THR A 90 -9.44 4.25 5.16
C THR A 90 -8.22 4.98 5.69
N GLU A 91 -7.10 4.85 4.99
CA GLU A 91 -5.79 5.47 5.19
C GLU A 91 -5.90 7.00 5.12
N ARG A 92 -6.89 7.49 4.36
CA ARG A 92 -7.19 8.92 4.14
C ARG A 92 -8.58 9.33 4.64
N ARG A 93 -9.06 8.69 5.70
CA ARG A 93 -10.36 9.06 6.33
C ARG A 93 -10.47 10.54 6.73
N ASN A 94 -9.34 11.19 7.07
CA ASN A 94 -9.32 12.61 7.41
C ASN A 94 -9.61 13.52 6.20
N HIS A 95 -9.40 13.03 4.97
CA HIS A 95 -9.67 13.75 3.72
C HIS A 95 -11.13 13.64 3.27
N ARG A 96 -11.97 12.85 3.97
CA ARG A 96 -13.43 12.85 3.75
C ARG A 96 -14.08 14.20 4.09
N VAL A 97 -13.36 15.07 4.81
CA VAL A 97 -13.75 16.45 5.07
C VAL A 97 -13.07 17.35 4.01
N PRO A 98 -13.81 17.93 3.04
CA PRO A 98 -13.20 18.64 1.91
C PRO A 98 -12.27 19.78 2.31
N THR A 99 -12.54 20.50 3.40
CA THR A 99 -11.67 21.57 3.90
C THR A 99 -10.31 21.06 4.37
N ARG A 100 -10.26 19.86 4.98
CA ARG A 100 -9.00 19.21 5.37
C ARG A 100 -8.25 18.73 4.14
N PHE A 101 -8.95 18.10 3.18
CA PHE A 101 -8.31 17.66 1.94
C PHE A 101 -7.74 18.86 1.17
N ARG A 102 -8.50 19.96 1.01
CA ARG A 102 -8.00 21.19 0.41
C ARG A 102 -6.70 21.68 1.07
N LYS A 103 -6.69 21.74 2.41
CA LYS A 103 -5.49 22.15 3.16
C LYS A 103 -4.28 21.23 2.91
N HIS A 104 -4.51 19.92 2.85
CA HIS A 104 -3.47 18.95 2.49
C HIS A 104 -2.96 19.18 1.06
N TRP A 105 -3.86 19.26 0.07
CA TRP A 105 -3.50 19.43 -1.33
C TRP A 105 -2.76 20.75 -1.58
N THR A 106 -3.23 21.86 -1.00
CA THR A 106 -2.52 23.16 -1.08
C THR A 106 -1.13 23.10 -0.46
N SER A 107 -0.97 22.45 0.70
CA SER A 107 0.35 22.26 1.31
C SER A 107 1.26 21.39 0.44
N LEU A 108 0.72 20.34 -0.17
CA LEU A 108 1.47 19.47 -1.08
C LEU A 108 1.97 20.24 -2.31
N LEU A 109 1.09 20.99 -2.98
CA LEU A 109 1.45 21.81 -4.14
C LEU A 109 2.55 22.81 -3.80
N HIS A 110 2.45 23.49 -2.66
CA HIS A 110 3.50 24.40 -2.20
C HIS A 110 4.87 23.72 -2.10
N HIS A 111 4.94 22.51 -1.55
CA HIS A 111 6.20 21.76 -1.48
C HIS A 111 6.69 21.27 -2.85
N ILE A 112 5.79 20.88 -3.73
CA ILE A 112 6.10 20.46 -5.11
C ILE A 112 6.71 21.63 -5.89
N ASP A 113 6.07 22.80 -5.84
CA ASP A 113 6.51 24.01 -6.53
C ASP A 113 7.90 24.43 -6.05
N ASN A 114 8.15 24.38 -4.73
CA ASN A 114 9.46 24.68 -4.14
C ASN A 114 10.58 23.71 -4.58
N HIS A 115 10.24 22.52 -5.08
CA HIS A 115 11.20 21.54 -5.60
C HIS A 115 11.31 21.58 -7.14
N GLY A 116 10.57 22.46 -7.81
CA GLY A 116 10.62 22.59 -9.27
C GLY A 116 9.76 21.57 -10.03
N GLY A 117 8.78 20.94 -9.37
CA GLY A 117 7.83 20.03 -10.01
C GLY A 117 7.65 18.69 -9.30
N PRO A 118 6.63 17.91 -9.69
CA PRO A 118 6.25 16.68 -8.99
C PRO A 118 7.32 15.60 -9.10
N ILE A 119 8.04 15.54 -10.23
CA ILE A 119 9.16 14.61 -10.43
C ILE A 119 10.27 14.92 -9.45
N GLN A 120 10.77 16.16 -9.46
CA GLN A 120 11.86 16.61 -8.60
C GLN A 120 11.51 16.46 -7.12
N TRP A 121 10.24 16.68 -6.74
CA TRP A 121 9.76 16.45 -5.38
C TRP A 121 9.78 14.97 -4.99
N LEU A 122 9.34 14.06 -5.88
CA LEU A 122 9.30 12.61 -5.62
C LEU A 122 10.66 11.92 -5.78
N THR A 123 11.60 12.48 -6.53
CA THR A 123 12.91 11.89 -6.79
C THR A 123 13.99 12.66 -6.02
N PRO A 124 14.28 12.30 -4.75
CA PRO A 124 15.39 12.90 -4.02
C PRO A 124 16.73 12.70 -4.77
N PRO A 125 17.67 13.64 -4.65
CA PRO A 125 18.98 13.55 -5.30
C PRO A 125 19.85 12.42 -4.71
N HIS A 126 19.62 12.04 -3.45
CA HIS A 126 20.32 10.93 -2.82
C HIS A 126 19.64 9.60 -3.13
N THR A 127 20.43 8.53 -3.16
CA THR A 127 19.97 7.16 -3.34
C THR A 127 19.98 6.39 -2.01
N GLY A 128 19.52 5.15 -2.04
CA GLY A 128 19.53 4.23 -0.91
C GLY A 128 18.68 4.70 0.28
N THR A 129 19.12 4.38 1.49
CA THR A 129 18.46 4.79 2.75
C THR A 129 18.50 6.30 2.98
N ARG A 130 19.54 7.00 2.53
CA ARG A 130 19.63 8.46 2.63
C ARG A 130 18.57 9.13 1.77
N GLY A 131 18.39 8.68 0.53
CA GLY A 131 17.32 9.16 -0.33
C GLY A 131 15.93 8.86 0.23
N TRP A 132 15.74 7.66 0.80
CA TRP A 132 14.49 7.32 1.50
C TRP A 132 14.17 8.30 2.63
N GLN A 133 15.14 8.57 3.51
CA GLN A 133 14.95 9.51 4.61
C GLN A 133 14.62 10.92 4.11
N GLU A 134 15.25 11.36 3.02
CA GLU A 134 14.95 12.65 2.40
C GLU A 134 13.50 12.69 1.87
N MET A 135 13.07 11.65 1.16
CA MET A 135 11.69 11.55 0.66
C MET A 135 10.69 11.52 1.81
N MET A 136 10.97 10.77 2.87
CA MET A 136 10.16 10.77 4.08
C MET A 136 10.05 12.17 4.70
N ASN A 137 11.17 12.91 4.81
CA ASN A 137 11.16 14.26 5.37
C ASN A 137 10.33 15.23 4.51
N ARG A 138 10.46 15.14 3.17
CA ARG A 138 9.64 15.92 2.23
C ARG A 138 8.15 15.62 2.40
N ALA A 139 7.78 14.35 2.51
CA ALA A 139 6.40 13.94 2.69
C ALA A 139 5.85 14.31 4.08
N LEU A 140 6.67 14.23 5.14
CA LEU A 140 6.30 14.64 6.49
C LEU A 140 6.05 16.15 6.62
N ALA A 141 6.69 16.97 5.80
CA ALA A 141 6.50 18.42 5.80
C ALA A 141 5.10 18.83 5.29
N VAL A 142 4.45 17.99 4.49
CA VAL A 142 3.11 18.24 3.95
C VAL A 142 2.06 18.11 5.06
N TRP A 143 1.19 19.11 5.17
CA TRP A 143 0.15 19.13 6.21
C TRP A 143 -0.73 17.87 6.18
N GLY A 144 -0.98 17.29 7.35
CA GLY A 144 -1.82 16.11 7.52
C GLY A 144 -1.11 14.77 7.28
N ASN A 145 0.17 14.79 6.88
CA ASN A 145 0.96 13.57 6.78
C ASN A 145 1.55 13.17 8.13
N GLY A 146 1.38 11.90 8.48
CA GLY A 146 2.12 11.24 9.56
C GLY A 146 3.21 10.33 9.00
N ARG A 147 4.01 9.72 9.88
CA ARG A 147 5.13 8.86 9.52
C ARG A 147 4.75 7.74 8.54
N TYR A 148 3.69 6.98 8.84
CA TYR A 148 3.22 5.90 7.97
C TYR A 148 2.94 6.38 6.54
N PHE A 149 2.30 7.53 6.40
CA PHE A 149 1.98 8.03 5.07
C PHE A 149 3.24 8.51 4.33
N ALA A 150 4.15 9.19 5.04
CA ALA A 150 5.44 9.56 4.45
C ALA A 150 6.24 8.34 3.99
N TYR A 151 6.17 7.23 4.74
CA TYR A 151 6.73 5.95 4.36
C TYR A 151 6.11 5.42 3.05
N LYS A 152 4.77 5.43 2.94
CA LYS A 152 4.07 5.00 1.71
C LYS A 152 4.35 5.89 0.50
N VAL A 153 4.54 7.20 0.68
CA VAL A 153 4.96 8.07 -0.43
C VAL A 153 6.37 7.71 -0.91
N ALA A 154 7.31 7.42 0.00
CA ALA A 154 8.65 6.98 -0.36
C ALA A 154 8.64 5.62 -1.08
N GLU A 155 7.84 4.66 -0.59
CA GLU A 155 7.63 3.37 -1.24
C GLU A 155 7.06 3.52 -2.65
N MET A 156 5.98 4.32 -2.80
CA MET A 156 5.37 4.61 -4.09
C MET A 156 6.35 5.31 -5.05
N SER A 157 7.21 6.20 -4.57
CA SER A 157 8.25 6.81 -5.41
C SER A 157 9.24 5.78 -5.93
N ALA A 158 9.71 4.88 -5.07
CA ALA A 158 10.61 3.79 -5.47
C ALA A 158 9.93 2.87 -6.51
N CYS A 159 8.71 2.45 -6.24
CA CYS A 159 8.00 1.47 -7.06
C CYS A 159 7.41 2.04 -8.36
N CYS A 160 6.84 3.24 -8.33
CA CYS A 160 6.14 3.81 -9.49
C CYS A 160 7.04 4.65 -10.38
N LEU A 161 8.07 5.29 -9.81
CA LEU A 161 8.99 6.16 -10.56
C LEU A 161 10.39 5.57 -10.71
N GLY A 162 10.66 4.38 -10.17
CA GLY A 162 11.98 3.75 -10.22
C GLY A 162 13.05 4.55 -9.47
N THR A 163 12.65 5.34 -8.46
CA THR A 163 13.60 6.07 -7.64
C THR A 163 14.50 5.09 -6.89
N PRO A 164 15.83 5.18 -6.98
CA PRO A 164 16.74 4.21 -6.38
C PRO A 164 16.92 4.45 -4.87
N ILE A 165 15.83 4.38 -4.11
CA ILE A 165 15.79 4.51 -2.65
C ILE A 165 15.27 3.22 -2.03
N ASN A 166 15.68 2.94 -0.79
CA ASN A 166 15.24 1.74 -0.09
C ASN A 166 14.90 2.06 1.37
N ALA A 167 13.86 1.39 1.88
CA ALA A 167 13.45 1.55 3.27
C ALA A 167 14.58 1.10 4.21
N PRO A 168 14.90 1.90 5.25
CA PRO A 168 15.85 1.51 6.28
C PRO A 168 15.21 0.63 7.37
N ASP A 169 13.89 0.65 7.49
CA ASP A 169 13.12 0.03 8.56
C ASP A 169 11.72 -0.41 8.07
N ALA A 170 10.99 -1.13 8.93
CA ALA A 170 9.62 -1.57 8.67
C ALA A 170 8.55 -0.63 9.26
N CYS A 171 8.88 0.66 9.40
CA CYS A 171 8.01 1.70 9.93
C CYS A 171 7.33 1.37 11.27
N HIS A 172 7.99 0.61 12.17
CA HIS A 172 7.36 0.21 13.43
C HIS A 172 6.99 1.39 14.31
N ASP A 173 7.73 2.49 14.28
CA ASP A 173 7.44 3.70 15.06
C ASP A 173 6.06 4.28 14.68
N GLY A 174 5.13 4.28 15.65
CA GLY A 174 3.75 4.73 15.45
C GLY A 174 2.87 3.84 14.55
N SER A 175 3.37 2.69 14.06
CA SER A 175 2.58 1.74 13.28
C SER A 175 2.13 0.55 14.13
N SER A 176 0.86 0.16 14.00
CA SER A 176 0.29 -0.96 14.77
C SER A 176 0.09 -2.23 13.95
N GLY A 177 0.01 -2.12 12.61
CA GLY A 177 -0.18 -3.25 11.71
C GLY A 177 0.98 -4.26 11.76
N PRO A 178 2.22 -3.84 11.44
CA PRO A 178 3.33 -4.78 11.33
C PRO A 178 3.73 -5.35 12.69
N ARG A 179 3.59 -4.56 13.77
CA ARG A 179 3.78 -5.03 15.16
C ARG A 179 2.82 -6.15 15.54
N LYS A 180 1.55 -6.05 15.14
CA LYS A 180 0.58 -7.11 15.40
C LYS A 180 0.86 -8.36 14.56
N GLY A 181 1.38 -8.20 13.34
CA GLY A 181 1.90 -9.31 12.55
C GLY A 181 3.07 -10.02 13.26
N LEU A 182 4.04 -9.26 13.77
CA LEU A 182 5.12 -9.81 14.60
C LEU A 182 4.58 -10.50 15.85
N GLN A 183 3.55 -9.94 16.48
CA GLN A 183 2.91 -10.55 17.64
C GLN A 183 2.26 -11.90 17.30
N ASP A 184 1.61 -12.01 16.15
CA ASP A 184 1.00 -13.26 15.70
C ASP A 184 2.06 -14.34 15.42
N ILE A 185 3.31 -13.97 15.08
CA ILE A 185 4.42 -14.89 14.78
C ILE A 185 5.29 -15.24 16.01
N TYR A 186 5.69 -14.23 16.78
CA TYR A 186 6.68 -14.34 17.86
C TYR A 186 6.06 -14.30 19.26
N GLY A 187 4.75 -14.09 19.38
CA GLY A 187 4.07 -13.89 20.65
C GLY A 187 4.13 -12.43 21.13
N PRO A 188 3.77 -12.13 22.39
CA PRO A 188 3.65 -10.77 22.90
C PRO A 188 4.88 -9.90 22.59
N GLN A 189 4.64 -8.72 21.99
CA GLN A 189 5.68 -7.74 21.66
C GLN A 189 5.57 -6.48 22.53
N PRO A 190 6.68 -5.76 22.75
CA PRO A 190 6.64 -4.46 23.42
C PRO A 190 5.74 -3.47 22.66
N LYS A 191 5.08 -2.57 23.41
CA LYS A 191 4.07 -1.65 22.86
C LYS A 191 4.51 -0.19 22.84
N ASP A 192 5.56 0.18 23.56
CA ASP A 192 6.10 1.54 23.55
C ASP A 192 6.81 1.88 22.22
N ASN A 193 7.23 3.13 22.07
CA ASN A 193 7.99 3.62 20.92
C ASN A 193 9.40 4.03 21.34
N THR A 194 9.99 3.38 22.35
CA THR A 194 11.38 3.67 22.70
C THR A 194 12.33 3.21 21.58
N PRO A 195 13.47 3.88 21.36
CA PRO A 195 14.44 3.46 20.35
C PRO A 195 14.88 1.98 20.51
N GLU A 196 14.97 1.48 21.73
CA GLU A 196 15.29 0.07 22.02
C GLU A 196 14.22 -0.88 21.47
N THR A 197 12.94 -0.58 21.75
CA THR A 197 11.80 -1.34 21.25
C THR A 197 11.74 -1.33 19.73
N ILE A 198 11.94 -0.17 19.09
CA ILE A 198 11.93 -0.06 17.63
C ILE A 198 13.04 -0.92 17.03
N ARG A 199 14.28 -0.82 17.53
CA ARG A 199 15.40 -1.65 17.07
C ARG A 199 15.12 -3.14 17.23
N HIS A 200 14.48 -3.55 18.32
CA HIS A 200 14.09 -4.94 18.52
C HIS A 200 13.08 -5.43 17.46
N LEU A 201 12.03 -4.65 17.21
CA LEU A 201 11.00 -4.98 16.22
C LEU A 201 11.57 -4.99 14.78
N ASP A 202 12.44 -4.05 14.46
CA ASP A 202 13.16 -4.01 13.18
C ASP A 202 14.05 -5.25 13.02
N ALA A 203 14.76 -5.68 14.06
CA ALA A 203 15.58 -6.88 14.02
C ALA A 203 14.75 -8.16 13.79
N LEU A 204 13.56 -8.28 14.39
CA LEU A 204 12.64 -9.40 14.09
C LEU A 204 12.15 -9.35 12.64
N THR A 205 11.87 -8.16 12.12
CA THR A 205 11.42 -7.99 10.74
C THR A 205 12.52 -8.33 9.74
N GLU A 206 13.75 -7.97 10.06
CA GLU A 206 14.95 -8.32 9.29
C GLU A 206 15.18 -9.84 9.24
N GLN A 207 14.92 -10.56 10.34
CA GLN A 207 14.96 -12.03 10.33
C GLN A 207 13.92 -12.62 9.36
N LEU A 208 12.69 -12.09 9.38
CA LEU A 208 11.64 -12.53 8.44
C LEU A 208 12.00 -12.19 7.00
N ARG A 209 12.57 -11.00 6.77
CA ARG A 209 13.07 -10.55 5.46
C ARG A 209 14.10 -11.53 4.91
N ALA A 210 15.11 -11.87 5.71
CA ALA A 210 16.13 -12.83 5.35
C ALA A 210 15.56 -14.24 5.10
N ALA A 211 14.69 -14.73 5.97
CA ALA A 211 14.04 -16.03 5.82
C ALA A 211 13.15 -16.13 4.57
N ALA A 212 12.49 -15.03 4.21
CA ALA A 212 11.69 -14.94 3.00
C ALA A 212 12.54 -14.88 1.72
N GLY A 213 13.79 -14.44 1.80
CA GLY A 213 14.62 -14.08 0.65
C GLY A 213 14.16 -12.77 0.00
N GLN A 214 13.54 -11.87 0.76
CA GLN A 214 12.98 -10.62 0.26
C GLN A 214 14.05 -9.51 0.35
N PRO A 215 14.48 -8.87 -0.75
CA PRO A 215 15.41 -7.75 -0.65
C PRO A 215 14.84 -6.52 0.07
N ASP A 216 13.53 -6.27 -0.04
CA ASP A 216 12.91 -5.03 0.44
C ASP A 216 12.12 -5.21 1.75
N VAL A 217 12.56 -4.54 2.81
CA VAL A 217 11.90 -4.59 4.12
C VAL A 217 10.49 -3.97 4.09
N ALA A 218 10.21 -3.02 3.20
CA ALA A 218 8.88 -2.41 3.06
C ALA A 218 7.83 -3.45 2.64
N ARG A 219 8.21 -4.39 1.75
CA ARG A 219 7.31 -5.49 1.36
C ARG A 219 7.00 -6.45 2.50
N ILE A 220 7.95 -6.65 3.43
CA ILE A 220 7.72 -7.43 4.63
C ILE A 220 6.77 -6.69 5.58
N GLU A 221 6.89 -5.37 5.71
CA GLU A 221 5.96 -4.52 6.47
C GLU A 221 4.51 -4.69 5.96
N THR A 222 4.29 -4.48 4.65
CA THR A 222 2.97 -4.65 4.03
C THR A 222 2.43 -6.07 4.27
N SER A 223 3.30 -7.07 4.16
CA SER A 223 2.91 -8.47 4.38
C SER A 223 2.54 -8.75 5.82
N LEU A 224 3.27 -8.21 6.81
CA LEU A 224 2.95 -8.37 8.23
C LEU A 224 1.59 -7.76 8.57
N CYS A 225 1.27 -6.58 8.02
CA CYS A 225 -0.03 -5.94 8.18
C CYS A 225 -1.18 -6.82 7.66
N ASN A 226 -1.01 -7.35 6.46
CA ASN A 226 -2.02 -8.16 5.79
C ASN A 226 -2.15 -9.56 6.39
N PHE A 227 -1.03 -10.16 6.79
CA PHE A 227 -0.99 -11.42 7.54
C PHE A 227 -1.77 -11.31 8.86
N HIS A 228 -1.55 -10.24 9.63
CA HIS A 228 -2.35 -9.97 10.82
C HIS A 228 -3.85 -9.87 10.49
N SER A 229 -4.22 -9.16 9.42
CA SER A 229 -5.61 -9.05 8.99
C SER A 229 -6.20 -10.41 8.59
N ALA A 230 -5.41 -11.28 7.96
CA ALA A 230 -5.81 -12.66 7.62
C ALA A 230 -6.03 -13.51 8.89
N HIS A 231 -5.14 -13.42 9.88
CA HIS A 231 -5.31 -14.03 11.21
C HIS A 231 -6.59 -13.56 11.93
N LYS A 232 -7.10 -12.36 11.61
CA LYS A 232 -8.39 -11.85 12.15
C LYS A 232 -9.59 -12.17 11.25
N GLY A 233 -9.38 -12.85 10.13
CA GLY A 233 -10.45 -13.22 9.22
C GLY A 233 -10.94 -12.06 8.34
N ARG A 234 -10.09 -11.03 8.13
CA ARG A 234 -10.40 -9.78 7.42
C ARG A 234 -9.59 -9.58 6.14
N TYR A 235 -8.80 -10.58 5.76
CA TYR A 235 -7.94 -10.53 4.58
C TYR A 235 -7.82 -11.91 3.94
N TYR A 236 -7.73 -11.95 2.61
CA TYR A 236 -7.33 -13.11 1.83
C TYR A 236 -6.41 -12.65 0.69
N ILE A 237 -5.60 -13.56 0.15
CA ILE A 237 -4.72 -13.23 -0.97
C ILE A 237 -5.55 -12.95 -2.23
N GLY A 238 -5.39 -11.75 -2.78
CA GLY A 238 -6.17 -11.16 -3.87
C GLY A 238 -7.19 -10.11 -3.40
N GLN A 239 -7.27 -9.81 -2.11
CA GLN A 239 -8.27 -8.86 -1.59
C GLN A 239 -8.01 -7.43 -2.07
N GLU A 240 -6.75 -6.98 -2.10
CA GLU A 240 -6.41 -5.63 -2.56
C GLU A 240 -6.67 -5.49 -4.08
N ILE A 241 -6.47 -6.57 -4.84
CA ILE A 241 -6.78 -6.62 -6.27
C ILE A 241 -8.29 -6.49 -6.51
N ASP A 242 -9.11 -7.17 -5.70
CA ASP A 242 -10.57 -7.07 -5.76
C ASP A 242 -11.05 -5.69 -5.27
N GLU A 243 -10.46 -5.15 -4.20
CA GLU A 243 -10.78 -3.82 -3.69
C GLU A 243 -10.49 -2.74 -4.74
N GLN A 244 -9.34 -2.83 -5.43
CA GLN A 244 -9.03 -1.90 -6.52
C GLN A 244 -10.07 -1.98 -7.67
N LEU A 245 -10.58 -3.17 -8.00
CA LEU A 245 -11.66 -3.32 -8.99
C LEU A 245 -12.97 -2.67 -8.51
N GLU A 246 -13.33 -2.90 -7.24
CA GLU A 246 -14.49 -2.29 -6.61
C GLU A 246 -14.38 -0.75 -6.66
N GLN A 247 -13.21 -0.19 -6.35
CA GLN A 247 -12.95 1.25 -6.44
C GLN A 247 -13.06 1.79 -7.87
N LEU A 248 -12.50 1.08 -8.87
CA LEU A 248 -12.54 1.45 -10.28
C LEU A 248 -13.97 1.44 -10.86
N THR A 249 -14.79 0.49 -10.41
CA THR A 249 -16.18 0.35 -10.85
C THR A 249 -17.12 1.32 -10.14
N ALA A 250 -16.86 1.63 -8.86
CA ALA A 250 -17.65 2.60 -8.09
C ALA A 250 -17.49 4.04 -8.58
N VAL A 251 -16.32 4.42 -9.11
CA VAL A 251 -16.04 5.77 -9.61
C VAL A 251 -15.40 5.69 -11.00
N PRO A 252 -16.19 5.37 -12.05
CA PRO A 252 -15.65 5.15 -13.39
C PRO A 252 -15.21 6.44 -14.09
N SER A 253 -14.19 6.33 -14.93
CA SER A 253 -13.60 7.43 -15.70
C SER A 253 -13.17 6.95 -17.09
N PRO A 254 -12.82 7.87 -18.01
CA PRO A 254 -12.20 7.50 -19.29
C PRO A 254 -10.91 6.66 -19.14
N LEU A 255 -10.23 6.71 -17.98
CA LEU A 255 -9.02 5.93 -17.69
C LEU A 255 -9.32 4.56 -17.08
N THR A 256 -10.59 4.23 -16.78
CA THR A 256 -10.94 2.94 -16.17
C THR A 256 -10.58 1.77 -17.08
N GLU A 257 -10.88 1.84 -18.39
CA GLU A 257 -10.51 0.77 -19.33
C GLU A 257 -8.99 0.61 -19.47
N VAL A 258 -8.25 1.73 -19.44
CA VAL A 258 -6.78 1.71 -19.43
C VAL A 258 -6.28 0.97 -18.19
N ALA A 259 -6.82 1.29 -17.01
CA ALA A 259 -6.47 0.62 -15.77
C ALA A 259 -6.82 -0.88 -15.79
N LEU A 260 -7.99 -1.27 -16.29
CA LEU A 260 -8.38 -2.68 -16.43
C LEU A 260 -7.44 -3.44 -17.39
N ASN A 261 -7.00 -2.81 -18.47
CA ASN A 261 -6.01 -3.40 -19.37
C ASN A 261 -4.65 -3.57 -18.69
N VAL A 262 -4.18 -2.57 -17.93
CA VAL A 262 -2.94 -2.69 -17.14
C VAL A 262 -3.05 -3.82 -16.13
N ARG A 263 -4.18 -3.93 -15.42
CA ARG A 263 -4.46 -5.03 -14.47
C ARG A 263 -4.36 -6.40 -15.15
N ARG A 264 -5.02 -6.58 -16.30
CA ARG A 264 -4.98 -7.83 -17.10
C ARG A 264 -3.56 -8.25 -17.50
N ASN A 265 -2.71 -7.27 -17.80
CA ASN A 265 -1.32 -7.53 -18.21
C ASN A 265 -0.35 -7.70 -17.01
N THR A 266 -0.78 -7.32 -15.80
CA THR A 266 0.09 -7.30 -14.61
C THR A 266 -0.19 -8.48 -13.68
N PHE A 267 -1.46 -8.78 -13.42
CA PHE A 267 -1.85 -9.74 -12.38
C PHE A 267 -2.21 -11.09 -12.97
N PRO A 268 -1.96 -12.21 -12.24
CA PRO A 268 -2.39 -13.52 -12.69
C PRO A 268 -3.92 -13.57 -12.83
N HIS A 269 -4.41 -14.17 -13.92
CA HIS A 269 -5.82 -14.11 -14.32
C HIS A 269 -6.77 -14.68 -13.27
N GLU A 270 -6.36 -15.68 -12.49
CA GLU A 270 -7.14 -16.27 -11.41
C GLU A 270 -7.48 -15.25 -10.31
N TYR A 271 -6.69 -14.18 -10.15
CA TYR A 271 -6.93 -13.10 -9.20
C TYR A 271 -7.79 -11.95 -9.74
N LEU A 272 -8.04 -11.87 -11.05
CA LEU A 272 -8.78 -10.79 -11.68
C LEU A 272 -10.30 -11.02 -11.63
N GLY A 273 -10.98 -10.41 -10.66
CA GLY A 273 -12.43 -10.54 -10.49
C GLY A 273 -13.23 -10.23 -11.77
N GLU A 274 -12.78 -9.25 -12.55
CA GLU A 274 -13.40 -8.83 -13.81
C GLU A 274 -13.44 -9.92 -14.90
N LEU A 275 -12.59 -10.95 -14.81
CA LEU A 275 -12.60 -12.10 -15.73
C LEU A 275 -13.52 -13.24 -15.28
N HIS A 276 -13.96 -13.21 -14.02
CA HIS A 276 -14.70 -14.30 -13.36
C HIS A 276 -16.04 -13.85 -12.79
N GLY A 277 -16.56 -12.70 -13.23
CA GLY A 277 -17.85 -12.16 -12.77
C GLY A 277 -17.88 -11.73 -11.30
N ARG A 278 -16.71 -11.45 -10.70
CA ARG A 278 -16.60 -10.96 -9.32
C ARG A 278 -16.27 -9.47 -9.34
N HIS A 279 -17.09 -8.66 -8.68
CA HIS A 279 -16.96 -7.20 -8.71
C HIS A 279 -16.68 -6.58 -7.34
N THR A 280 -16.63 -7.40 -6.28
CA THR A 280 -16.50 -6.94 -4.89
C THR A 280 -15.62 -7.89 -4.09
N ILE A 281 -15.18 -7.42 -2.91
CA ILE A 281 -14.45 -8.23 -1.94
C ILE A 281 -15.27 -9.45 -1.45
N ASP A 282 -14.68 -10.64 -1.48
CA ASP A 282 -15.24 -11.89 -0.96
C ASP A 282 -14.97 -12.02 0.56
N ARG A 283 -15.83 -11.39 1.37
CA ARG A 283 -15.69 -11.42 2.83
C ARG A 283 -15.76 -12.82 3.43
N ALA A 284 -16.36 -13.79 2.75
CA ALA A 284 -16.42 -15.17 3.24
C ALA A 284 -15.03 -15.80 3.19
N ARG A 285 -14.29 -15.58 2.09
CA ARG A 285 -12.91 -16.04 1.89
C ARG A 285 -11.94 -15.51 2.93
N GLY A 286 -12.12 -14.25 3.36
CA GLY A 286 -11.29 -13.65 4.40
C GLY A 286 -11.28 -14.44 5.71
N ARG A 287 -12.35 -15.19 6.02
CA ARG A 287 -12.46 -16.00 7.25
C ARG A 287 -11.74 -17.34 7.18
N ILE A 288 -11.43 -17.84 5.98
CA ILE A 288 -10.98 -19.23 5.81
C ILE A 288 -9.59 -19.45 6.38
N TYR A 289 -8.65 -18.52 6.17
CA TYR A 289 -7.32 -18.63 6.77
C TYR A 289 -7.39 -18.61 8.31
N ARG A 290 -8.19 -17.72 8.90
CA ARG A 290 -8.44 -17.70 10.35
C ARG A 290 -9.02 -19.03 10.87
N ASP A 291 -10.02 -19.57 10.18
CA ASP A 291 -10.80 -20.71 10.68
C ASP A 291 -10.10 -22.06 10.44
N THR A 292 -9.19 -22.12 9.47
CA THR A 292 -8.61 -23.39 9.00
C THR A 292 -7.08 -23.41 8.94
N GLY A 293 -6.42 -22.25 8.98
CA GLY A 293 -4.98 -22.14 8.72
C GLY A 293 -4.58 -22.35 7.24
N HIS A 294 -5.55 -22.59 6.36
CA HIS A 294 -5.30 -22.79 4.93
C HIS A 294 -5.44 -21.48 4.15
N MET A 295 -4.45 -21.20 3.32
CA MET A 295 -4.54 -20.14 2.31
C MET A 295 -5.37 -20.63 1.14
N ILE A 296 -6.28 -19.78 0.66
CA ILE A 296 -7.05 -20.08 -0.53
C ILE A 296 -6.27 -19.66 -1.75
N GLU A 297 -6.01 -20.64 -2.61
CA GLU A 297 -5.50 -20.42 -3.95
C GLU A 297 -6.68 -20.22 -4.89
N ARG A 298 -6.55 -19.29 -5.84
CA ARG A 298 -7.50 -19.15 -6.94
C ARG A 298 -7.01 -20.05 -8.06
N HIS A 299 -7.93 -20.80 -8.67
CA HIS A 299 -7.69 -21.64 -9.85
C HIS A 299 -8.62 -21.17 -10.96
#